data_AF-A0AAE1QE24-F1
#
_entry.id   AF-A0AAE1QE24-F1
#
_cell.length_a   1.000
_cell.length_b   1.000
_cell.length_c   1.000
_cell.angle_alpha   90.00
_cell.angle_beta   90.00
_cell.angle_gamma   90.00
#
_symmetry.space_group_name_H-M   'P 1'
#
loop_
_entity.id
_entity.type
_entity.pdbx_description
1 polymer ?
#
loop_
_entity_poly.entity_id
_entity_poly.type
_entity_poly.pdbx_seq_one_letter_code
_entity_poly.pdbx_strand_id
1 'polypeptide(L)'
;MKTEVQVTQNNFNYNQLLIASLLPLFVVIFVGPLSDRYGRKPPMLAVLAGFAALAFVYLVEALQPTWPVWVLYLGTAVVNFTGSWVVFNMAVYSYVADITTPDSRTRRLALVDACWYMGGPLGRLLGGWVYHIGGSAPVFLISLILWMLCFIVLHSSSKYLGFPVLKV
;
A
#
# COMPACT_ATOMS: atom_id res chain seq x y z
N MET A 1 2.54 33.78 6.67
CA MET A 1 3.38 32.58 6.39
C MET A 1 2.77 31.27 6.88
N LYS A 2 2.50 31.06 8.18
CA LYS A 2 1.90 29.79 8.66
C LYS A 2 0.57 29.43 8.00
N THR A 3 -0.30 30.42 7.74
CA THR A 3 -1.61 30.21 7.11
C THR A 3 -1.51 29.82 5.64
N GLU A 4 -0.58 30.38 4.87
CA GLU A 4 -0.44 30.08 3.43
C GLU A 4 0.16 28.67 3.19
N VAL A 5 1.16 28.29 3.98
CA VAL A 5 1.73 26.93 3.93
C VAL A 5 0.66 25.90 4.33
N GLN A 6 -0.11 26.19 5.38
CA GLN A 6 -1.21 25.34 5.81
C GLN A 6 -2.29 25.18 4.73
N VAL A 7 -2.69 26.26 4.06
CA VAL A 7 -3.67 26.21 2.96
C VAL A 7 -3.14 25.41 1.79
N THR A 8 -1.87 25.58 1.43
CA THR A 8 -1.22 24.82 0.34
C THR A 8 -1.17 23.33 0.67
N GLN A 9 -0.77 22.97 1.89
CA GLN A 9 -0.77 21.59 2.37
C GLN A 9 -2.19 21.00 2.39
N ASN A 10 -3.18 21.78 2.83
CA ASN A 10 -4.57 21.32 2.86
C ASN A 10 -5.10 21.07 1.45
N ASN A 11 -4.83 21.97 0.50
CA ASN A 11 -5.21 21.79 -0.90
C ASN A 11 -4.51 20.58 -1.53
N PHE A 12 -3.23 20.36 -1.21
CA PHE A 12 -2.49 19.18 -1.63
C PHE A 12 -3.13 17.90 -1.10
N ASN A 13 -3.41 17.84 0.21
CA ASN A 13 -4.06 16.71 0.85
C ASN A 13 -5.45 16.45 0.25
N TYR A 14 -6.23 17.50 0.01
CA TYR A 14 -7.54 17.40 -0.60
C TYR A 14 -7.48 16.76 -1.99
N ASN A 15 -6.59 17.26 -2.86
CA ASN A 15 -6.40 16.71 -4.20
C ASN A 15 -5.91 15.25 -4.17
N GLN A 16 -4.99 14.93 -3.25
CA GLN A 16 -4.52 13.55 -3.07
C GLN A 16 -5.64 12.61 -2.63
N LEU A 17 -6.50 13.02 -1.69
CA LEU A 17 -7.62 12.21 -1.23
C LEU A 17 -8.64 11.94 -2.34
N LEU A 18 -8.91 12.93 -3.20
CA LEU A 18 -9.77 12.74 -4.37
C LEU A 18 -9.22 11.68 -5.32
N ILE A 19 -7.92 11.79 -5.67
CA ILE A 19 -7.25 10.81 -6.54
C ILE A 19 -7.23 9.43 -5.88
N ALA A 20 -6.91 9.37 -4.59
CA ALA A 20 -6.81 8.15 -3.81
C ALA A 20 -8.16 7.48 -3.50
N SER A 21 -9.27 8.18 -3.70
CA SER A 21 -10.60 7.62 -3.57
C SER A 21 -11.15 7.18 -4.93
N LEU A 22 -11.12 8.06 -5.93
CA LEU A 22 -11.81 7.82 -7.21
C LEU A 22 -11.07 6.82 -8.10
N LEU A 23 -9.75 6.94 -8.21
CA LEU A 23 -8.96 6.12 -9.13
C LEU A 23 -8.93 4.63 -8.72
N PRO A 24 -8.62 4.26 -7.46
CA PRO A 24 -8.60 2.85 -7.08
C PRO A 24 -10.00 2.22 -7.02
N LEU A 25 -11.06 3.01 -6.76
CA LEU A 25 -12.45 2.54 -6.88
C LEU A 25 -12.79 2.14 -8.32
N PHE A 26 -12.30 2.90 -9.31
CA PHE A 26 -12.47 2.50 -10.71
C PHE A 26 -11.69 1.22 -11.01
N VAL A 27 -10.45 1.11 -10.53
CA VAL A 27 -9.58 -0.07 -10.74
C VAL A 27 -10.18 -1.34 -10.12
N VAL A 28 -10.72 -1.27 -8.89
CA VAL A 28 -11.23 -2.47 -8.20
C VAL A 28 -12.40 -3.12 -8.92
N ILE A 29 -13.24 -2.37 -9.65
CA ILE A 29 -14.36 -2.91 -10.44
C ILE A 29 -13.87 -3.92 -11.48
N PHE A 30 -12.69 -3.68 -12.07
CA PHE A 30 -12.08 -4.58 -13.06
C PHE A 30 -11.22 -5.65 -12.39
N VAL A 31 -10.43 -5.27 -11.39
CA VAL A 31 -9.48 -6.17 -10.73
C VAL A 31 -10.18 -7.21 -9.86
N GLY A 32 -11.35 -6.91 -9.30
CA GLY A 32 -12.15 -7.85 -8.51
C GLY A 32 -12.48 -9.14 -9.26
N PRO A 33 -13.28 -9.09 -10.33
CA PRO A 33 -13.60 -10.26 -11.16
C PRO A 33 -12.36 -10.92 -11.77
N LEU A 34 -11.34 -10.12 -12.13
CA LEU A 34 -10.08 -10.65 -12.65
C LEU A 34 -9.35 -11.49 -11.60
N SER A 35 -9.36 -11.06 -10.34
CA SER A 35 -8.75 -11.79 -9.23
C SER A 35 -9.52 -13.06 -8.85
N ASP A 36 -10.85 -13.09 -9.07
CA ASP A 36 -11.64 -14.32 -8.90
C ASP A 36 -11.20 -15.39 -9.92
N ARG A 37 -10.87 -14.98 -11.15
CA ARG A 37 -10.52 -15.89 -12.26
C ARG A 37 -9.04 -16.30 -12.30
N TYR A 38 -8.13 -15.34 -12.07
CA TYR A 38 -6.68 -15.55 -12.20
C TYR A 38 -5.98 -15.75 -10.84
N GLY A 39 -6.75 -15.79 -9.75
CA GLY A 39 -6.27 -15.95 -8.39
C GLY A 39 -5.98 -14.62 -7.68
N ARG A 40 -5.92 -14.69 -6.35
CA ARG A 40 -5.77 -13.51 -5.47
C ARG A 40 -4.35 -12.97 -5.37
N LYS A 41 -3.33 -13.74 -5.79
CA LYS A 41 -1.91 -13.37 -5.65
C LYS A 41 -1.45 -12.24 -6.57
N PRO A 42 -1.73 -12.27 -7.89
CA PRO A 42 -1.31 -11.20 -8.81
C PRO A 42 -1.72 -9.77 -8.37
N PRO A 43 -2.98 -9.51 -7.96
CA PRO A 43 -3.36 -8.16 -7.54
C PRO A 43 -2.65 -7.71 -6.26
N MET A 44 -2.39 -8.61 -5.30
CA MET A 44 -1.63 -8.28 -4.10
C MET A 44 -0.18 -7.88 -4.44
N LEU A 45 0.48 -8.62 -5.34
CA LEU A 45 1.84 -8.30 -5.79
C LEU A 45 1.89 -6.98 -6.56
N ALA A 46 0.92 -6.71 -7.43
CA ALA A 46 0.83 -5.46 -8.18
C ALA A 46 0.71 -4.24 -7.24
N VAL A 47 -0.13 -4.34 -6.20
CA VAL A 47 -0.26 -3.26 -5.21
C VAL A 47 1.02 -3.08 -4.40
N LEU A 48 1.66 -4.16 -3.94
CA LEU A 48 2.92 -4.08 -3.20
C LEU A 48 4.04 -3.42 -4.04
N ALA A 49 4.11 -3.73 -5.34
CA ALA A 49 5.02 -3.06 -6.26
C ALA A 49 4.68 -1.56 -6.40
N GLY A 50 3.40 -1.20 -6.45
CA GLY A 50 2.94 0.19 -6.44
C GLY A 50 3.35 0.95 -5.18
N PHE A 51 3.24 0.34 -4.00
CA PHE A 51 3.69 0.94 -2.74
C PHE A 51 5.22 1.07 -2.66
N ALA A 52 5.97 0.10 -3.18
CA ALA A 52 7.43 0.21 -3.28
C ALA A 52 7.84 1.36 -4.22
N ALA A 53 7.17 1.50 -5.38
CA ALA A 53 7.40 2.61 -6.30
C ALA A 53 7.09 3.97 -5.66
N LEU A 54 6.00 4.06 -4.90
CA LEU A 54 5.67 5.27 -4.14
C LEU A 54 6.74 5.60 -3.09
N ALA A 55 7.19 4.62 -2.33
CA ALA A 55 8.24 4.80 -1.32
C ALA A 55 9.57 5.26 -1.97
N PHE A 56 9.88 4.76 -3.16
CA PHE A 56 11.01 5.23 -3.95
C PHE A 56 10.86 6.70 -4.38
N VAL A 57 9.68 7.10 -4.86
CA VAL A 57 9.42 8.52 -5.21
C VAL A 57 9.60 9.43 -3.99
N TYR A 58 9.10 9.03 -2.82
CA TYR A 58 9.31 9.81 -1.59
C TYR A 58 10.77 9.83 -1.12
N LEU A 59 11.52 8.75 -1.32
CA LEU A 59 12.96 8.74 -1.03
C LEU A 59 13.72 9.71 -1.93
N VAL A 60 13.41 9.75 -3.23
CA VAL A 60 14.05 10.68 -4.18
C VAL A 60 13.71 12.13 -3.81
N GLU A 61 12.46 12.40 -3.46
CA GLU A 61 12.04 13.75 -3.02
C GLU A 61 12.76 14.18 -1.73
N ALA A 62 12.87 13.27 -0.75
CA ALA A 62 13.61 13.55 0.48
C ALA A 62 15.11 13.85 0.25
N LEU A 63 15.70 13.29 -0.81
CA LEU A 63 17.09 13.56 -1.21
C LEU A 63 17.24 14.81 -2.08
N GLN A 64 16.15 15.32 -2.68
CA GLN A 64 16.14 16.48 -3.58
C GLN A 64 15.00 17.45 -3.20
N PRO A 65 15.17 18.25 -2.13
CA PRO A 65 14.11 19.13 -1.62
C PRO A 65 13.68 20.24 -2.58
N THR A 66 14.47 20.50 -3.63
CA THR A 66 14.17 21.50 -4.67
C THR A 66 13.22 20.95 -5.73
N TRP A 67 12.83 19.68 -5.66
CA TRP A 67 11.92 19.10 -6.63
C TRP A 67 10.50 19.67 -6.49
N PRO A 68 9.81 19.84 -7.62
CA PRO A 68 8.48 20.41 -7.61
C PRO A 68 7.47 19.41 -7.04
N VAL A 69 6.54 19.92 -6.23
CA VAL A 69 5.48 19.16 -5.53
C VAL A 69 4.65 18.27 -6.47
N TRP A 70 4.58 18.59 -7.77
CA TRP A 70 3.83 17.79 -8.73
C TRP A 70 4.37 16.36 -8.91
N VAL A 71 5.64 16.11 -8.61
CA VAL A 71 6.22 14.76 -8.67
C VAL A 71 5.55 13.82 -7.65
N LEU A 72 5.08 14.36 -6.52
CA LEU A 72 4.34 13.59 -5.51
C LEU A 72 2.96 13.15 -6.02
N TYR A 73 2.34 13.95 -6.89
CA TYR A 73 1.10 13.55 -7.57
C TYR A 73 1.34 12.41 -8.55
N LEU A 74 2.49 12.37 -9.25
CA LEU A 74 2.83 11.22 -10.10
C LEU A 74 3.03 9.94 -9.30
N GLY A 75 3.82 10.00 -8.21
CA GLY A 75 3.99 8.82 -7.34
C GLY A 75 2.67 8.29 -6.81
N THR A 76 1.78 9.23 -6.44
CA THR A 76 0.43 8.92 -5.96
C THR A 76 -0.46 8.35 -7.06
N ALA A 77 -0.37 8.85 -8.30
CA ALA A 77 -1.09 8.28 -9.42
C ALA A 77 -0.65 6.83 -9.68
N VAL A 78 0.66 6.55 -9.68
CA VAL A 78 1.20 5.21 -9.92
C VAL A 78 0.65 4.18 -8.92
N VAL A 79 0.70 4.48 -7.61
CA VAL A 79 0.17 3.55 -6.61
C VAL A 79 -1.35 3.38 -6.73
N ASN A 80 -2.09 4.45 -7.04
CA ASN A 80 -3.54 4.38 -7.17
C ASN A 80 -3.97 3.62 -8.43
N PHE A 81 -3.19 3.65 -9.52
CA PHE A 81 -3.41 2.82 -10.70
C PHE A 81 -3.25 1.33 -10.42
N THR A 82 -2.40 0.96 -9.46
CA THR A 82 -2.32 -0.44 -9.00
C THR A 82 -3.50 -0.87 -8.12
N GLY A 83 -4.41 0.07 -7.77
CA GLY A 83 -5.59 -0.19 -6.97
C GLY A 83 -5.42 0.10 -5.47
N SER A 84 -4.20 0.45 -5.04
CA SER A 84 -3.88 0.93 -3.68
C SER A 84 -4.49 0.03 -2.59
N TRP A 85 -4.83 0.60 -1.44
CA TRP A 85 -5.42 -0.12 -0.32
C TRP A 85 -6.74 -0.82 -0.63
N VAL A 86 -7.52 -0.34 -1.61
CA VAL A 86 -8.82 -0.92 -1.95
C VAL A 86 -8.65 -2.32 -2.53
N VAL A 87 -7.80 -2.47 -3.55
CA VAL A 87 -7.52 -3.77 -4.18
C VAL A 87 -6.75 -4.68 -3.23
N PHE A 88 -5.82 -4.14 -2.43
CA PHE A 88 -5.07 -4.94 -1.47
C PHE A 88 -5.98 -5.56 -0.41
N ASN A 89 -6.84 -4.76 0.23
CA ASN A 89 -7.77 -5.27 1.22
C ASN A 89 -8.75 -6.26 0.59
N MET A 90 -9.31 -5.96 -0.58
CA MET A 90 -10.17 -6.92 -1.28
C MET A 90 -9.46 -8.28 -1.43
N ALA A 91 -8.21 -8.29 -1.92
CA ALA A 91 -7.49 -9.53 -2.19
C ALA A 91 -7.11 -10.28 -0.90
N VAL A 92 -6.70 -9.57 0.16
CA VAL A 92 -6.37 -10.15 1.47
C VAL A 92 -7.61 -10.79 2.10
N TYR A 93 -8.72 -10.06 2.19
CA TYR A 93 -9.92 -10.55 2.88
C TYR A 93 -10.55 -11.70 2.11
N SER A 94 -10.60 -11.62 0.77
CA SER A 94 -11.04 -12.75 -0.06
C SER A 94 -10.11 -13.96 0.12
N TYR A 95 -8.79 -13.77 0.08
CA TYR A 95 -7.84 -14.86 0.27
C TYR A 95 -8.01 -15.54 1.64
N VAL A 96 -8.14 -14.76 2.72
CA VAL A 96 -8.37 -15.31 4.06
C VAL A 96 -9.72 -16.01 4.13
N ALA A 97 -10.77 -15.48 3.51
CA ALA A 97 -12.06 -16.16 3.46
C ALA A 97 -11.98 -17.51 2.70
N ASP A 98 -11.20 -17.56 1.61
CA ASP A 98 -11.01 -18.75 0.75
C ASP A 98 -10.28 -19.89 1.49
N ILE A 99 -9.30 -19.57 2.35
CA ILE A 99 -8.50 -20.58 3.08
C ILE A 99 -9.04 -20.93 4.47
N THR A 100 -10.22 -20.43 4.85
CA THR A 100 -10.76 -20.58 6.21
C THR A 100 -12.07 -21.34 6.27
N THR A 101 -12.20 -22.17 7.31
CA THR A 101 -13.46 -22.84 7.63
C THR A 101 -14.46 -21.84 8.21
N PRO A 102 -15.78 -22.06 8.04
CA PRO A 102 -16.82 -21.16 8.56
C PRO A 102 -16.63 -20.81 10.05
N ASP A 103 -16.29 -21.80 10.88
CA ASP A 103 -16.12 -21.62 12.33
C ASP A 103 -14.89 -20.78 12.71
N SER A 104 -13.83 -20.80 11.90
CA SER A 104 -12.58 -20.09 12.18
C SER A 104 -12.43 -18.76 11.43
N ARG A 105 -13.32 -18.50 10.46
CA ARG A 105 -13.27 -17.33 9.58
C ARG A 105 -13.31 -16.02 10.36
N THR A 106 -14.29 -15.86 11.25
CA THR A 106 -14.44 -14.65 12.06
C THR A 106 -13.19 -14.35 12.88
N ARG A 107 -12.60 -15.38 13.51
CA ARG A 107 -11.37 -15.23 14.30
C ARG A 107 -10.17 -14.82 13.45
N ARG A 108 -10.03 -15.37 12.25
CA ARG A 108 -8.91 -15.06 11.36
C ARG A 108 -9.04 -13.69 10.70
N LEU A 109 -10.25 -13.29 10.30
CA LEU A 109 -10.50 -11.93 9.84
C LEU A 109 -10.27 -10.90 10.96
N ALA A 110 -10.71 -11.20 12.19
CA ALA A 110 -10.43 -10.34 13.34
C ALA A 110 -8.92 -10.19 13.61
N LEU A 111 -8.12 -11.23 13.37
CA LEU A 111 -6.66 -11.14 13.48
C LEU A 111 -6.06 -10.22 12.40
N VAL A 112 -6.57 -10.28 11.16
CA VAL A 112 -6.17 -9.37 10.07
C VAL A 112 -6.48 -7.92 10.45
N ASP A 113 -7.69 -7.66 10.94
CA ASP A 113 -8.10 -6.33 11.42
C ASP A 113 -7.23 -5.85 12.58
N ALA A 114 -6.93 -6.73 13.54
CA ALA A 114 -6.06 -6.41 14.67
C ALA A 114 -4.67 -5.97 14.18
N CYS A 115 -4.07 -6.71 13.23
CA CYS A 115 -2.80 -6.32 12.63
C CYS A 115 -2.88 -4.97 11.90
N TRP A 116 -3.96 -4.71 11.16
CA TRP A 116 -4.19 -3.45 10.46
C TRP A 116 -4.24 -2.25 11.41
N TYR A 117 -5.06 -2.35 12.46
CA TYR A 117 -5.24 -1.26 13.42
C TYR A 117 -4.04 -1.08 14.36
N MET A 118 -3.28 -2.13 14.65
CA MET A 118 -2.04 -2.03 15.44
C MET A 118 -0.87 -1.49 14.61
N GLY A 119 -0.76 -1.87 13.34
CA GLY A 119 0.34 -1.48 12.47
C GLY A 119 0.43 0.03 12.25
N GLY A 120 -0.70 0.72 12.09
CA GLY A 120 -0.75 2.17 11.84
C GLY A 120 -0.09 3.01 12.95
N PRO A 121 -0.55 2.91 14.21
CA PRO A 121 0.06 3.63 15.34
C PRO A 121 1.53 3.27 15.56
N LEU A 122 1.88 1.98 15.53
CA LEU A 122 3.26 1.53 15.70
C LEU A 122 4.19 2.08 14.61
N GLY A 123 3.74 2.05 13.34
CA GLY A 123 4.47 2.61 12.22
C GLY A 123 4.68 4.12 12.35
N ARG A 124 3.67 4.87 12.82
CA ARG A 124 3.81 6.32 13.05
C ARG A 124 4.78 6.65 14.19
N LEU A 125 4.74 5.90 15.29
CA LEU A 125 5.65 6.07 16.42
C LEU A 125 7.11 5.81 16.02
N LEU A 126 7.36 4.67 15.36
CA LEU A 126 8.70 4.31 14.88
C LEU A 126 9.17 5.26 13.78
N GLY A 127 8.31 5.61 12.83
CA GLY A 127 8.62 6.54 11.75
C GLY A 127 8.98 7.94 12.28
N GLY A 128 8.23 8.45 13.26
CA GLY A 128 8.54 9.72 13.92
C GLY A 128 9.86 9.68 14.68
N TRP A 129 10.15 8.58 15.36
CA TRP A 129 11.43 8.40 16.06
C TRP A 129 12.63 8.38 15.09
N VAL A 130 12.54 7.63 13.99
CA VAL A 130 13.57 7.61 12.94
C VAL A 130 13.73 8.99 12.30
N TYR A 131 12.62 9.69 12.06
CA TYR A 131 12.64 11.05 11.52
C TYR A 131 13.42 12.02 12.42
N HIS A 132 13.24 11.94 13.74
CA HIS A 132 13.97 12.78 14.69
C HIS A 132 15.48 12.55 14.69
N ILE A 133 15.94 11.33 14.36
CA ILE A 133 17.36 10.97 14.40
C ILE A 133 18.06 11.32 13.08
N GLY A 134 17.40 11.07 11.94
CA GLY A 134 18.05 11.14 10.63
C GLY A 134 17.28 11.86 9.53
N GLY A 135 16.17 12.52 9.85
CA GLY A 135 15.32 13.24 8.89
C GLY A 135 14.43 12.32 8.04
N SER A 136 13.91 12.83 6.93
CA SER A 136 12.93 12.14 6.07
C SER A 136 13.53 11.00 5.23
N ALA A 137 14.77 11.15 4.75
CA ALA A 137 15.41 10.17 3.88
C ALA A 137 15.48 8.74 4.48
N PRO A 138 15.98 8.52 5.72
CA PRO A 138 16.03 7.18 6.30
C PRO A 138 14.65 6.57 6.55
N VAL A 139 13.62 7.39 6.82
CA VAL A 139 12.24 6.91 6.99
C VAL A 139 11.72 6.29 5.69
N PHE A 140 11.89 6.98 4.56
CA PHE A 140 11.45 6.48 3.26
C PHE A 140 12.30 5.32 2.76
N LEU A 141 13.60 5.30 3.08
CA LEU A 141 14.48 4.17 2.76
C LEU A 141 14.03 2.90 3.49
N ILE A 142 13.76 2.99 4.81
CA ILE A 142 13.25 1.86 5.60
C ILE A 142 11.88 1.43 5.06
N SER A 143 11.00 2.37 4.72
CA SER A 143 9.70 2.05 4.12
C SER A 143 9.87 1.28 2.80
N LEU A 144 10.76 1.71 1.92
CA LEU A 144 11.04 1.02 0.65
C LEU A 144 11.53 -0.41 0.88
N ILE A 145 12.48 -0.61 1.81
CA ILE A 145 13.01 -1.93 2.14
C ILE A 145 11.90 -2.84 2.69
N LEU A 146 11.03 -2.33 3.57
CA LEU A 146 9.92 -3.09 4.12
C LEU A 146 8.91 -3.49 3.04
N TRP A 147 8.57 -2.59 2.11
CA TRP A 147 7.70 -2.91 0.99
C TRP A 147 8.29 -3.97 0.06
N MET A 148 9.60 -3.87 -0.24
CA MET A 148 10.32 -4.86 -1.03
C MET A 148 10.38 -6.22 -0.32
N LEU A 149 10.59 -6.23 1.00
CA LEU A 149 10.57 -7.45 1.79
C LEU A 149 9.19 -8.11 1.76
N CYS A 150 8.11 -7.35 1.95
CA CYS A 150 6.74 -7.84 1.83
C CYS A 150 6.47 -8.42 0.44
N PHE A 151 6.94 -7.76 -0.63
CA PHE A 151 6.83 -8.25 -1.99
C PHE A 151 7.57 -9.58 -2.19
N ILE A 152 8.81 -9.69 -1.72
CA ILE A 152 9.62 -10.91 -1.82
C ILE A 152 9.00 -12.06 -1.03
N VAL A 153 8.55 -11.79 0.20
CA VAL A 153 7.89 -12.79 1.04
C VAL A 153 6.63 -13.29 0.35
N LEU A 154 5.75 -12.42 -0.15
CA LEU A 154 4.55 -12.82 -0.86
C LEU A 154 4.85 -13.55 -2.18
N HIS A 155 5.91 -13.14 -2.87
CA HIS A 155 6.33 -13.81 -4.10
C HIS A 155 6.80 -15.24 -3.80
N SER A 156 7.71 -15.41 -2.82
CA SER A 156 8.27 -16.70 -2.39
C SER A 156 7.22 -17.64 -1.82
N SER A 157 6.25 -17.08 -1.10
CA SER A 157 5.20 -17.83 -0.42
C SER A 157 4.19 -18.50 -1.38
N SER A 158 4.37 -18.32 -2.70
CA SER A 158 3.69 -19.08 -3.77
C SER A 158 3.65 -20.58 -3.54
N LYS A 159 4.70 -21.13 -2.91
CA LYS A 159 4.84 -22.58 -2.69
C LYS A 159 4.06 -23.08 -1.47
N TYR A 160 3.65 -22.18 -0.57
CA TYR A 160 3.11 -22.53 0.76
C TYR A 160 1.65 -22.12 0.96
N LEU A 161 1.17 -21.07 0.28
CA LEU A 161 -0.17 -20.51 0.46
C LEU A 161 -1.26 -21.15 -0.42
N GLY A 162 -0.97 -22.26 -1.10
CA GLY A 162 -1.95 -22.97 -1.91
C GLY A 162 -2.53 -22.16 -3.08
N PHE A 163 -1.84 -21.08 -3.49
CA PHE A 163 -2.22 -20.36 -4.70
C PHE A 163 -2.17 -21.35 -5.87
N PRO A 164 -3.27 -21.53 -6.65
CA PRO A 164 -3.21 -22.36 -7.83
C PRO A 164 -2.09 -21.81 -8.72
N VAL A 165 -1.05 -22.63 -8.92
CA VAL A 165 0.04 -22.29 -9.85
C VAL A 165 -0.64 -22.00 -11.17
N LEU A 166 -0.50 -20.77 -11.66
CA LEU A 166 -0.92 -20.39 -12.99
C LEU A 166 -0.32 -21.41 -13.96
N LYS A 167 -1.14 -22.36 -14.43
CA LYS A 167 -0.86 -23.11 -15.64
C LYS A 167 -1.09 -22.12 -16.77
N VAL A 168 -0.06 -21.34 -17.07
CA VAL A 168 0.09 -20.74 -18.40
C VAL A 168 0.46 -21.87 -19.35
#